data_AF-A0AAE0QLW5-F1
#
_entry.id   AF-A0AAE0QLW5-F1
#
_cell.length_a   1.000
_cell.length_b   1.000
_cell.length_c   1.000
_cell.angle_alpha   90.00
_cell.angle_beta   90.00
_cell.angle_gamma   90.00
#
_symmetry.space_group_name_H-M   'P 1'
#
loop_
_entity.id
_entity.type
_entity.pdbx_description
1 polymer ?
#
loop_
_entity_poly.entity_id
_entity_poly.type
_entity_poly.pdbx_seq_one_letter_code
_entity_poly.pdbx_strand_id
1 'polypeptide(L)'
;MPAPHLSATPPLTPLTIKEEEVNSLFKRLSTRKATGPDSVSPSLLKHCANQLSPVFTDIFNTSLETCHVPACFKTSAIVPVPKKTKITGLNDYRPITLTSVVMKSFERLVLSYLKDITDPLLDPLQFIYRANKSVDDAVNMALHFILQHPDSSGSYAKITDDYHPVSLTPIVIKFLREARHEAHQEPATALTRTLAVQIAS
;
A
#
# COMPACT_ATOMS: atom_id res chain seq x y z
N MET A 1 4.52 23.06 -25.94
CA MET A 1 5.11 21.70 -25.87
C MET A 1 3.98 20.70 -26.02
N PRO A 2 3.95 19.87 -27.06
CA PRO A 2 2.91 18.85 -27.19
C PRO A 2 3.10 17.82 -26.07
N ALA A 3 2.00 17.36 -25.47
CA ALA A 3 2.01 16.35 -24.43
C ALA A 3 2.70 15.06 -24.94
N PRO A 4 3.53 14.39 -24.12
CA PRO A 4 4.06 13.09 -24.49
C PRO A 4 2.88 12.14 -24.70
N HIS A 5 2.76 11.65 -25.92
CA HIS A 5 1.83 10.60 -26.30
C HIS A 5 2.24 9.35 -25.52
N LEU A 6 1.36 8.88 -24.62
CA LEU A 6 1.46 7.59 -23.95
C LEU A 6 1.31 6.49 -25.00
N SER A 7 2.41 6.13 -25.66
CA SER A 7 2.46 5.00 -26.58
C SER A 7 2.75 3.71 -25.82
N ALA A 8 1.84 2.74 -26.03
CA ALA A 8 1.90 1.34 -25.61
C ALA A 8 1.92 1.08 -24.10
N THR A 9 0.73 0.81 -23.54
CA THR A 9 0.58 0.04 -22.30
C THR A 9 1.33 -1.29 -22.47
N PRO A 10 2.33 -1.61 -21.62
CA PRO A 10 2.97 -2.92 -21.67
C PRO A 10 1.92 -4.01 -21.42
N PRO A 11 2.02 -5.17 -22.09
CA PRO A 11 1.11 -6.28 -21.82
C PRO A 11 1.21 -6.64 -20.34
N LEU A 12 0.11 -6.46 -19.60
CA LEU A 12 -0.01 -6.80 -18.20
C LEU A 12 0.14 -8.32 -18.07
N THR A 13 1.32 -8.78 -17.66
CA THR A 13 1.51 -10.17 -17.29
C THR A 13 0.65 -10.45 -16.06
N PRO A 14 -0.13 -11.55 -16.05
CA PRO A 14 -0.96 -11.88 -14.90
C PRO A 14 -0.09 -12.04 -13.66
N LEU A 15 -0.42 -11.29 -12.61
CA LEU A 15 0.29 -11.34 -11.34
C LEU A 15 0.26 -12.77 -10.80
N THR A 16 1.43 -13.39 -10.69
CA THR A 16 1.61 -14.73 -10.11
C THR A 16 2.61 -14.62 -8.98
N ILE A 17 2.23 -15.06 -7.79
CA ILE A 17 3.08 -15.05 -6.61
C ILE A 17 3.84 -16.36 -6.55
N LYS A 18 5.17 -16.30 -6.40
CA LYS A 18 6.03 -17.47 -6.28
C LYS A 18 6.22 -17.88 -4.82
N GLU A 19 6.46 -19.17 -4.59
CA GLU A 19 6.72 -19.71 -3.26
C GLU A 19 7.93 -19.05 -2.59
N GLU A 20 9.01 -18.80 -3.34
CA GLU A 20 10.22 -18.21 -2.82
C GLU A 20 9.99 -16.78 -2.30
N GLU A 21 9.07 -16.04 -2.92
CA GLU A 21 8.68 -14.70 -2.50
C GLU A 21 7.94 -14.73 -1.17
N VAL A 22 6.96 -15.65 -1.04
CA VAL A 22 6.22 -15.87 0.21
C VAL A 22 7.16 -16.33 1.32
N ASN A 23 8.06 -17.26 1.03
CA ASN A 23 9.03 -17.78 1.99
C ASN A 23 9.98 -16.70 2.50
N SER A 24 10.56 -15.93 1.56
CA SER A 24 11.46 -14.83 1.87
C SER A 24 10.75 -13.76 2.70
N LEU A 25 9.49 -13.46 2.37
CA LEU A 25 8.66 -12.52 3.10
C LEU A 25 8.40 -13.01 4.54
N PHE A 26 7.98 -14.26 4.71
CA PHE A 26 7.70 -14.86 6.03
C PHE A 26 8.94 -14.90 6.92
N LYS A 27 10.11 -15.27 6.38
CA LYS A 27 11.39 -15.26 7.12
C LYS A 27 11.78 -13.86 7.60
N ARG A 28 11.37 -12.81 6.88
CA ARG A 28 11.63 -11.40 7.22
C ARG A 28 10.60 -10.78 8.15
N LEU A 29 9.56 -11.50 8.55
CA LEU A 29 8.58 -10.98 9.50
C LEU A 29 9.23 -10.67 10.86
N SER A 30 8.77 -9.59 11.47
CA SER A 30 9.15 -9.25 12.85
C SER A 30 8.25 -10.00 13.80
N THR A 31 8.83 -10.90 14.60
CA THR A 31 8.12 -11.73 15.58
C THR A 31 7.52 -10.93 16.73
N ARG A 32 7.99 -9.69 16.95
CA ARG A 32 7.49 -8.78 17.99
C ARG A 32 6.16 -8.10 17.64
N LYS A 33 5.65 -8.28 16.41
CA LYS A 33 4.38 -7.69 16.00
C LYS A 33 3.20 -8.46 16.59
N ALA A 34 2.12 -7.72 16.89
CA ALA A 34 0.88 -8.30 17.40
C ALA A 34 0.21 -9.20 16.35
N THR A 35 -0.45 -10.25 16.84
CA THR A 35 -1.28 -11.16 16.07
C THR A 35 -2.62 -10.51 15.73
N GLY A 36 -3.14 -10.78 14.54
CA GLY A 36 -4.47 -10.33 14.13
C GLY A 36 -5.59 -11.19 14.76
N PRO A 37 -6.87 -10.87 14.45
CA PRO A 37 -8.01 -11.65 14.93
C PRO A 37 -8.09 -13.07 14.33
N ASP A 38 -7.30 -13.37 13.29
CA ASP A 38 -7.16 -14.69 12.67
C ASP A 38 -6.28 -15.65 13.49
N SER A 39 -5.69 -15.20 14.60
CA SER A 39 -4.80 -15.97 15.47
C SER A 39 -3.51 -16.48 14.79
N VAL A 40 -3.20 -16.01 13.57
CA VAL A 40 -1.97 -16.36 12.86
C VAL A 40 -0.86 -15.38 13.23
N SER A 41 0.06 -15.81 14.09
CA SER A 41 1.13 -14.94 14.59
C SER A 41 2.27 -14.78 13.57
N PRO A 42 2.99 -13.63 13.56
CA PRO A 42 4.19 -13.47 12.75
C PRO A 42 5.30 -14.45 13.13
N SER A 43 5.34 -14.87 14.41
CA SER A 43 6.29 -15.86 14.89
C SER A 43 6.03 -17.22 14.27
N LEU A 44 4.78 -17.67 14.21
CA LEU A 44 4.39 -18.92 13.57
C LEU A 44 4.79 -18.93 12.09
N LEU A 45 4.42 -17.89 11.35
CA LEU A 45 4.75 -17.78 9.93
C LEU A 45 6.26 -17.80 9.69
N LYS A 46 7.04 -17.16 10.55
CA LYS A 46 8.50 -17.12 10.42
C LYS A 46 9.16 -18.46 10.71
N HIS A 47 8.79 -19.13 11.80
CA HIS A 47 9.40 -20.41 12.20
C HIS A 47 8.99 -21.56 11.26
N CYS A 48 7.74 -21.52 10.78
CA CYS A 48 7.20 -22.52 9.87
C CYS A 48 7.18 -22.07 8.41
N ALA A 49 8.04 -21.10 8.03
CA ALA A 49 8.00 -20.49 6.70
C ALA A 49 8.15 -21.54 5.58
N ASN A 50 9.09 -22.48 5.71
CA ASN A 50 9.31 -23.50 4.68
C ASN A 50 8.11 -24.41 4.46
N GLN A 51 7.34 -24.69 5.52
CA GLN A 51 6.16 -25.56 5.45
C GLN A 51 4.90 -24.82 5.01
N LEU A 52 4.77 -23.56 5.43
CA LEU A 52 3.58 -22.76 5.20
C LEU A 52 3.62 -22.00 3.87
N SER A 53 4.79 -21.71 3.31
CA SER A 53 4.93 -20.99 2.04
C SER A 53 4.15 -21.60 0.89
N PRO A 54 4.27 -22.92 0.58
CA PRO A 54 3.50 -23.52 -0.51
C PRO A 54 1.99 -23.31 -0.33
N VAL A 55 1.49 -23.57 0.89
CA VAL A 55 0.06 -23.45 1.23
C VAL A 55 -0.44 -22.01 1.06
N PHE A 56 0.30 -21.02 1.55
CA PHE A 56 -0.10 -19.63 1.41
C PHE A 56 0.07 -19.11 -0.02
N THR A 57 1.03 -19.62 -0.78
CA THR A 57 1.15 -19.34 -2.21
C THR A 57 -0.09 -19.78 -2.97
N ASP A 58 -0.55 -21.01 -2.74
CA ASP A 58 -1.78 -21.51 -3.37
C ASP A 58 -3.00 -20.67 -2.99
N ILE A 59 -3.13 -20.30 -1.71
CA ILE A 59 -4.21 -19.44 -1.24
C ILE A 59 -4.15 -18.06 -1.89
N PHE A 60 -2.96 -17.46 -2.00
CA PHE A 60 -2.78 -16.13 -2.59
C PHE A 60 -3.06 -16.13 -4.09
N ASN A 61 -2.54 -17.10 -4.84
CA ASN A 61 -2.80 -17.23 -6.27
C ASN A 61 -4.28 -17.55 -6.54
N THR A 62 -4.88 -18.46 -5.76
CA THR A 62 -6.33 -18.71 -5.82
C THR A 62 -7.11 -17.42 -5.53
N SER A 63 -6.67 -16.60 -4.59
CA SER A 63 -7.32 -15.31 -4.27
C SER A 63 -7.18 -14.30 -5.41
N LEU A 64 -6.05 -14.29 -6.13
CA LEU A 64 -5.83 -13.48 -7.32
C LEU A 64 -6.74 -13.94 -8.47
N GLU A 65 -6.75 -15.24 -8.77
CA GLU A 65 -7.54 -15.85 -9.85
C GLU A 65 -9.05 -15.69 -9.63
N THR A 66 -9.52 -15.99 -8.42
CA THR A 66 -10.96 -15.92 -8.08
C THR A 66 -11.41 -14.52 -7.68
N CYS A 67 -10.47 -13.58 -7.59
CA CYS A 67 -10.71 -12.23 -7.08
C CYS A 67 -11.39 -12.21 -5.70
N HIS A 68 -11.08 -13.21 -4.87
CA HIS A 68 -11.73 -13.43 -3.58
C HIS A 68 -10.70 -13.74 -2.49
N VAL A 69 -10.64 -12.88 -1.47
CA VAL A 69 -9.83 -13.12 -0.27
C VAL A 69 -10.68 -13.76 0.83
N PRO A 70 -10.18 -14.80 1.54
CA PRO A 70 -10.85 -15.41 2.68
C PRO A 70 -11.34 -14.41 3.73
N ALA A 71 -12.52 -14.67 4.31
CA ALA A 71 -13.14 -13.78 5.29
C ALA A 71 -12.25 -13.50 6.51
N CYS A 72 -11.58 -14.54 7.04
CA CYS A 72 -10.70 -14.42 8.21
C CYS A 72 -9.54 -13.45 8.00
N PHE A 73 -9.03 -13.30 6.78
CA PHE A 73 -7.93 -12.37 6.48
C PHE A 73 -8.41 -10.92 6.36
N LYS A 74 -9.69 -10.71 6.07
CA LYS A 74 -10.30 -9.38 5.96
C LYS A 74 -10.72 -8.79 7.32
N THR A 75 -10.76 -9.61 8.37
CA THR A 75 -11.15 -9.17 9.70
C THR A 75 -10.05 -8.36 10.38
N SER A 76 -10.45 -7.36 11.15
CA SER A 76 -9.54 -6.55 11.96
C SER A 76 -10.16 -6.22 13.32
N ALA A 77 -9.30 -5.92 14.29
CA ALA A 77 -9.71 -5.51 15.64
C ALA A 77 -9.15 -4.13 15.96
N ILE A 78 -9.97 -3.25 16.54
CA ILE A 78 -9.52 -1.92 16.99
C ILE A 78 -9.04 -2.06 18.43
N VAL A 79 -7.76 -1.76 18.65
CA VAL A 79 -7.14 -1.79 19.98
C VAL A 79 -6.76 -0.36 20.38
N PRO A 80 -7.31 0.16 21.50
CA PRO A 80 -6.96 1.49 21.99
C PRO A 80 -5.56 1.47 22.65
N VAL A 81 -4.66 2.34 22.18
CA VAL A 81 -3.31 2.50 22.74
C VAL A 81 -3.14 3.87 23.38
N PRO A 82 -2.68 3.95 24.65
CA PRO A 82 -2.41 5.21 25.34
C PRO A 82 -1.49 6.18 24.55
N LYS A 83 -1.89 7.45 24.42
CA LYS A 83 -1.05 8.54 23.89
C LYS A 83 -0.03 9.04 24.92
N LYS A 84 -0.38 8.97 26.20
CA LYS A 84 0.36 9.49 27.35
C LYS A 84 0.17 8.58 28.55
N THR A 85 1.03 8.74 29.56
CA THR A 85 1.04 7.88 30.76
C THR A 85 -0.19 8.06 31.64
N LYS A 86 -0.66 9.31 31.83
CA LYS A 86 -1.89 9.60 32.59
C LYS A 86 -3.07 9.80 31.65
N ILE A 87 -4.02 8.87 31.69
CA ILE A 87 -5.24 8.91 30.91
C ILE A 87 -6.31 9.71 31.65
N THR A 88 -6.92 10.66 30.94
CA THR A 88 -7.98 11.56 31.45
C THR A 88 -9.29 11.42 30.69
N GLY A 89 -9.28 10.82 29.50
CA GLY A 89 -10.49 10.50 28.74
C GLY A 89 -10.19 9.67 27.49
N LEU A 90 -11.24 9.30 26.74
CA LEU A 90 -11.13 8.45 25.55
C LEU A 90 -10.27 9.08 24.44
N ASN A 91 -10.22 10.41 24.34
CA ASN A 91 -9.38 11.13 23.39
C ASN A 91 -7.87 10.93 23.63
N ASP A 92 -7.49 10.42 24.79
CA ASP A 92 -6.10 10.10 25.12
C ASP A 92 -5.64 8.74 24.58
N TYR A 93 -6.52 8.01 23.89
CA TYR A 93 -6.16 6.80 23.16
C TYR A 93 -5.98 7.08 21.67
N ARG A 94 -5.08 6.33 21.04
CA ARG A 94 -5.03 6.14 19.59
C ARG A 94 -5.73 4.82 19.27
N PRO A 95 -6.77 4.80 18.42
CA PRO A 95 -7.27 3.54 17.91
C PRO A 95 -6.22 2.96 16.95
N ILE A 96 -5.74 1.76 17.23
CA ILE A 96 -4.85 1.01 16.32
C ILE A 96 -5.62 -0.18 15.77
N THR A 97 -5.67 -0.28 14.44
CA THR A 97 -6.28 -1.42 13.77
C THR A 97 -5.28 -2.58 13.65
N LEU A 98 -5.53 -3.66 14.39
CA LEU A 98 -4.85 -4.93 14.23
C LEU A 98 -5.51 -5.72 13.11
N THR A 99 -4.78 -5.95 12.03
CA THR A 99 -5.22 -6.74 10.87
C THR A 99 -4.46 -8.07 10.82
N SER A 100 -5.00 -9.03 10.06
CA SER A 100 -4.32 -10.28 9.75
C SER A 100 -2.89 -10.06 9.24
N VAL A 101 -1.95 -10.82 9.80
CA VAL A 101 -0.54 -10.81 9.37
C VAL A 101 -0.42 -11.42 7.98
N VAL A 102 -1.25 -12.43 7.69
CA VAL A 102 -1.36 -13.05 6.37
C VAL A 102 -1.86 -12.04 5.35
N MET A 103 -2.92 -11.29 5.66
CA MET A 103 -3.44 -10.25 4.74
C MET A 103 -2.39 -9.18 4.46
N LYS A 104 -1.71 -8.67 5.48
CA LYS A 104 -0.60 -7.73 5.32
C LYS A 104 0.55 -8.30 4.49
N SER A 105 0.75 -9.61 4.54
CA SER A 105 1.76 -10.30 3.74
C SER A 105 1.36 -10.34 2.27
N PHE A 106 0.10 -10.69 2.00
CA PHE A 106 -0.48 -10.66 0.66
C PHE A 106 -0.44 -9.25 0.05
N GLU A 107 -0.86 -8.23 0.80
CA GLU A 107 -0.78 -6.82 0.38
C GLU A 107 0.63 -6.41 -0.03
N ARG A 108 1.67 -6.87 0.68
CA ARG A 108 3.06 -6.53 0.35
C ARG A 108 3.52 -7.15 -0.96
N LEU A 109 3.08 -8.37 -1.25
CA LEU A 109 3.41 -9.07 -2.49
C LEU A 109 2.74 -8.37 -3.68
N VAL A 110 1.44 -8.07 -3.55
CA VAL A 110 0.69 -7.32 -4.57
C VAL A 110 1.26 -5.91 -4.74
N LEU A 111 1.59 -5.22 -3.64
CA LEU A 111 2.17 -3.87 -3.70
C LEU A 111 3.52 -3.85 -4.41
N SER A 112 4.34 -4.89 -4.26
CA SER A 112 5.63 -4.97 -4.97
C SER A 112 5.39 -4.93 -6.48
N TYR A 113 4.46 -5.73 -6.97
CA TYR A 113 4.08 -5.76 -8.38
C TYR A 113 3.45 -4.44 -8.85
N LEU A 114 2.56 -3.86 -8.05
CA LEU A 114 1.94 -2.57 -8.40
C LEU A 114 2.97 -1.45 -8.50
N LYS A 115 3.98 -1.44 -7.62
CA LYS A 115 5.05 -0.44 -7.67
C LYS A 115 5.83 -0.48 -8.96
N ASP A 116 6.15 -1.67 -9.46
CA ASP A 116 6.88 -1.82 -10.73
C ASP A 116 6.12 -1.18 -11.90
N ILE A 117 4.78 -1.18 -11.84
CA ILE A 117 3.91 -0.56 -12.85
C ILE A 117 3.72 0.94 -12.60
N THR A 118 3.51 1.34 -11.35
CA THR A 118 3.13 2.72 -11.01
C THR A 118 4.31 3.66 -10.87
N ASP A 119 5.49 3.18 -10.45
CA ASP A 119 6.65 4.03 -10.15
C ASP A 119 7.06 4.96 -11.32
N PRO A 120 7.01 4.53 -12.60
CA PRO A 120 7.26 5.40 -13.75
C PRO A 120 6.17 6.47 -13.97
N LEU A 121 4.96 6.25 -13.44
CA LEU A 121 3.78 7.10 -13.63
C LEU A 121 3.60 8.12 -12.49
N LEU A 122 4.35 7.99 -11.38
CA LEU A 122 4.23 8.87 -10.23
C LEU A 122 4.84 10.25 -10.50
N ASP A 123 4.14 11.29 -10.05
CA ASP A 123 4.62 12.68 -10.11
C ASP A 123 6.03 12.80 -9.49
N PRO A 124 7.02 13.38 -10.19
CA PRO A 124 8.35 13.66 -9.64
C PRO A 124 8.34 14.42 -8.31
N LEU A 125 7.31 15.23 -8.06
CA LEU A 125 7.08 16.00 -6.83
C LEU A 125 6.31 15.22 -5.75
N GLN A 126 5.95 13.96 -6.00
CA GLN A 126 5.41 13.10 -4.97
C GLN A 126 6.54 12.54 -4.10
N PHE A 127 6.59 12.98 -2.83
CA PHE A 127 7.61 12.54 -1.86
C PHE A 127 7.12 11.40 -0.96
N ILE A 128 5.81 11.28 -0.75
CA ILE A 128 5.23 10.28 0.13
C ILE A 128 5.05 8.96 -0.64
N TYR A 129 5.23 7.84 0.06
CA TYR A 129 5.09 6.46 -0.44
C TYR A 129 6.11 6.01 -1.51
N ARG A 130 7.11 6.84 -1.84
CA ARG A 130 8.23 6.47 -2.72
C ARG A 130 9.42 5.94 -1.94
N ALA A 131 10.12 4.97 -2.52
CA ALA A 131 11.39 4.52 -1.98
C ALA A 131 12.42 5.66 -2.08
N ASN A 132 13.28 5.78 -1.07
CA ASN A 132 14.37 6.77 -1.02
C ASN A 132 13.90 8.24 -1.12
N LYS A 133 12.67 8.53 -0.72
CA LYS A 133 12.14 9.89 -0.51
C LYS A 133 11.73 10.06 0.93
N SER A 134 12.04 11.22 1.49
CA SER A 134 11.77 11.59 2.87
C SER A 134 10.94 12.87 2.95
N VAL A 135 10.43 13.17 4.14
CA VAL A 135 9.78 14.45 4.42
C VAL A 135 10.79 15.59 4.27
N ASP A 136 12.05 15.36 4.61
CA ASP A 136 13.10 16.37 4.48
C ASP A 136 13.34 16.76 3.01
N ASP A 137 13.26 15.81 2.08
CA ASP A 137 13.34 16.10 0.64
C ASP A 137 12.20 17.02 0.18
N ALA A 138 10.98 16.80 0.70
CA ALA A 138 9.82 17.63 0.40
C ALA A 138 9.99 19.05 0.95
N VAL A 139 10.45 19.17 2.19
CA VAL A 139 10.71 20.46 2.85
C VAL A 139 11.81 21.21 2.12
N ASN A 140 12.92 20.56 1.80
CA ASN A 140 14.03 21.16 1.06
C ASN A 140 13.60 21.64 -0.32
N MET A 141 12.76 20.88 -1.02
CA MET A 141 12.23 21.30 -2.32
C MET A 141 11.27 22.49 -2.18
N ALA A 142 10.39 22.49 -1.18
CA ALA A 142 9.50 23.61 -0.92
C ALA A 142 10.29 24.89 -0.58
N LEU A 143 11.31 24.78 0.28
CA LEU A 143 12.21 25.88 0.60
C LEU A 143 12.93 26.41 -0.63
N HIS A 144 13.48 25.53 -1.46
CA HIS A 144 14.14 25.92 -2.70
C HIS A 144 13.19 26.68 -3.63
N PHE A 145 11.95 26.22 -3.79
CA PHE A 145 10.92 26.93 -4.58
C PHE A 145 10.62 28.33 -4.03
N ILE A 146 10.47 28.47 -2.71
CA ILE A 146 10.20 29.75 -2.05
C ILE A 146 11.38 30.71 -2.24
N LEU A 147 12.61 30.23 -2.04
CA LEU A 147 13.83 31.04 -2.14
C LEU A 147 14.17 31.45 -3.59
N GLN A 148 13.71 30.69 -4.58
CA GLN A 148 13.91 31.00 -6.00
C GLN A 148 12.93 32.04 -6.57
N HIS A 149 11.88 32.41 -5.83
CA HIS A 149 10.98 33.49 -6.22
C HIS A 149 11.49 34.81 -5.59
N PRO A 150 12.19 35.69 -6.33
CA PRO A 150 12.55 37.01 -5.80
C PRO A 150 11.30 37.88 -5.61
N ASP A 151 11.42 38.87 -4.72
CA ASP A 151 10.41 39.82 -4.24
C ASP A 151 9.60 40.49 -5.37
N SER A 152 8.64 39.76 -5.92
CA SER A 152 7.47 40.37 -6.54
C SER A 152 6.58 40.81 -5.39
N SER A 153 6.56 42.12 -5.14
CA SER A 153 5.69 42.73 -4.12
C SER A 153 4.27 42.21 -4.27
N GLY A 154 3.82 41.36 -3.34
CA GLY A 154 2.49 40.73 -3.35
C GLY A 154 2.47 39.19 -3.45
N SER A 155 3.61 38.50 -3.56
CA SER A 155 3.65 37.02 -3.58
C SER A 155 3.61 36.41 -2.17
N TYR A 156 2.74 35.42 -1.95
CA TYR A 156 2.69 34.63 -0.71
C TYR A 156 2.61 33.14 -1.05
N ALA A 157 3.35 32.32 -0.29
CA ALA A 157 3.26 30.87 -0.38
C ALA A 157 2.32 30.35 0.70
N LYS A 158 1.39 29.46 0.32
CA LYS A 158 0.50 28.76 1.25
C LYS A 158 0.77 27.26 1.17
N ILE A 159 1.09 26.66 2.32
CA ILE A 159 1.21 25.21 2.46
C ILE A 159 -0.02 24.75 3.24
N THR A 160 -0.75 23.77 2.69
CA THR A 160 -1.92 23.16 3.32
C THR A 160 -1.65 21.67 3.51
N ASP A 161 -1.81 21.19 4.73
CA ASP A 161 -1.76 19.76 5.03
C ASP A 161 -3.18 19.21 5.08
N ASP A 162 -3.52 18.36 4.11
CA ASP A 162 -4.70 17.51 4.15
C ASP A 162 -4.24 16.05 4.33
N TYR A 163 -4.63 15.42 5.43
CA TYR A 163 -4.24 14.03 5.75
C TYR A 163 -5.47 13.12 5.78
N HIS A 164 -5.49 12.15 4.86
CA HIS A 164 -6.41 11.02 4.91
C HIS A 164 -5.65 9.71 5.14
N PRO A 165 -5.97 8.94 6.20
CA PRO A 165 -5.34 7.66 6.43
C PRO A 165 -5.83 6.65 5.37
N VAL A 166 -4.90 6.15 4.55
CA VAL A 166 -5.17 5.14 3.53
C VAL A 166 -4.75 3.76 4.05
N SER A 167 -5.66 2.80 4.00
CA SER A 167 -5.36 1.38 4.26
C SER A 167 -5.13 0.65 2.93
N LEU A 168 -4.18 -0.30 2.89
CA LEU A 168 -3.89 -1.09 1.69
C LEU A 168 -4.92 -2.22 1.47
N THR A 169 -5.58 -2.71 2.53
CA THR A 169 -6.55 -3.82 2.42
C THR A 169 -7.71 -3.50 1.47
N PRO A 170 -8.37 -2.32 1.56
CA PRO A 170 -9.40 -1.93 0.60
C PRO A 170 -8.87 -1.80 -0.83
N ILE A 171 -7.60 -1.39 -1.00
CA ILE A 171 -6.98 -1.24 -2.32
C ILE A 171 -6.82 -2.60 -2.98
N VAL A 172 -6.29 -3.60 -2.29
CA VAL A 172 -6.15 -4.97 -2.83
C VAL A 172 -7.52 -5.56 -3.15
N ILE A 173 -8.51 -5.40 -2.27
CA ILE A 173 -9.88 -5.89 -2.53
C ILE A 173 -10.49 -5.18 -3.74
N LYS A 174 -10.29 -3.87 -3.88
CA LYS A 174 -10.77 -3.09 -5.01
C LYS A 174 -10.08 -3.52 -6.31
N PHE A 175 -8.76 -3.67 -6.30
CA PHE A 175 -7.97 -4.20 -7.40
C PHE A 175 -8.51 -5.56 -7.88
N LEU A 176 -8.75 -6.50 -6.95
CA LEU A 176 -9.33 -7.80 -7.28
C LEU A 176 -10.74 -7.68 -7.89
N ARG A 177 -11.60 -6.80 -7.34
CA ARG A 177 -12.94 -6.59 -7.91
C ARG A 177 -12.88 -5.99 -9.32
N GLU A 178 -12.00 -5.03 -9.55
CA GLU A 178 -11.82 -4.41 -10.85
C GLU A 178 -11.27 -5.40 -11.87
N ALA A 179 -10.26 -6.21 -11.51
CA ALA A 179 -9.78 -7.31 -12.34
C ALA A 179 -10.90 -8.28 -12.75
N ARG A 180 -11.86 -8.56 -11.86
CA ARG A 180 -13.04 -9.38 -12.16
C ARG A 180 -14.01 -8.70 -13.13
N HIS A 181 -14.20 -7.38 -13.04
CA HIS A 181 -15.06 -6.64 -13.96
C HIS A 181 -14.40 -6.47 -15.34
N GLU A 182 -13.08 -6.30 -15.39
CA GLU A 182 -12.28 -6.12 -16.60
C GLU A 182 -12.05 -7.41 -17.39
N ALA A 183 -12.23 -8.59 -16.77
CA ALA A 183 -12.34 -9.86 -17.51
C ALA A 183 -13.47 -9.86 -18.56
N HIS A 184 -14.39 -8.87 -18.51
CA HIS A 184 -15.42 -8.63 -19.52
C HIS A 184 -15.19 -7.38 -20.40
N GLN A 185 -14.21 -6.50 -20.13
CA GLN A 185 -13.95 -5.28 -20.91
C GLN A 185 -12.49 -4.82 -20.76
N GLU A 186 -11.82 -4.56 -21.89
CA GLU A 186 -10.40 -4.18 -22.08
C GLU A 186 -9.60 -3.67 -20.83
N PRO A 187 -8.56 -4.41 -20.37
CA PRO A 187 -7.89 -4.23 -19.06
C PRO A 187 -6.90 -3.05 -18.97
N ALA A 188 -6.56 -2.39 -20.09
CA ALA A 188 -5.43 -1.45 -20.13
C ALA A 188 -5.77 -0.02 -19.65
N THR A 189 -7.04 0.37 -19.64
CA THR A 189 -7.45 1.77 -19.41
C THR A 189 -7.89 2.06 -17.96
N ALA A 190 -8.24 1.02 -17.19
CA ALA A 190 -8.87 1.17 -15.89
C ALA A 190 -7.89 1.10 -14.70
N LEU A 191 -6.86 0.23 -14.74
CA LEU A 191 -5.80 0.20 -13.72
C LEU A 191 -5.04 1.53 -13.58
N THR A 192 -4.71 2.15 -14.71
CA THR A 192 -4.06 3.47 -14.75
C THR A 192 -4.96 4.57 -14.17
N ARG A 193 -6.28 4.45 -14.34
CA ARG A 193 -7.28 5.39 -13.82
C ARG A 193 -7.50 5.21 -12.31
N THR A 194 -7.63 3.99 -11.82
CA THR A 194 -7.88 3.73 -10.39
C THR A 194 -6.66 4.05 -9.52
N LEU A 195 -5.45 3.68 -9.97
CA LEU A 195 -4.23 3.94 -9.21
C LEU A 195 -3.84 5.42 -9.25
N ALA A 196 -4.04 6.13 -10.36
CA ALA A 196 -3.81 7.57 -10.42
C ALA A 196 -4.74 8.35 -9.46
N VAL A 197 -6.00 7.94 -9.33
CA VAL A 197 -6.96 8.62 -8.44
C VAL A 197 -6.65 8.38 -6.95
N GLN A 198 -6.15 7.20 -6.58
CA GLN A 198 -5.85 6.87 -5.17
C GLN A 198 -4.43 7.20 -4.71
N ILE A 199 -3.51 7.49 -5.63
CA ILE A 199 -2.16 7.93 -5.29
C ILE A 199 -2.05 9.47 -5.34
N ALA A 200 -2.95 10.15 -6.07
CA ALA A 200 -3.04 11.62 -6.14
C ALA A 200 -4.02 12.25 -5.12
N SER A 201 -4.64 11.46 -4.24
CA SER A 201 -5.53 11.92 -3.15
C SER A 201 -4.96 11.53 -1.79
#